data_AF-T1AFW9-F1
#
_entry.id   AF-T1AFW9-F1
#
_cell.length_a   1.000
_cell.length_b   1.000
_cell.length_c   1.000
_cell.angle_alpha   90.00
_cell.angle_beta   90.00
_cell.angle_gamma   90.00
#
_symmetry.space_group_name_H-M   'P 1'
#
loop_
_entity.id
_entity.type
_entity.pdbx_description
1 polymer ?
#
loop_
_entity_poly.entity_id
_entity_poly.type
_entity_poly.pdbx_seq_one_letter_code
_entity_poly.pdbx_strand_id
1 'polypeptide(L)'
;MMFLLGALHAPRARGRWIYTLLVTVAAVLGAGVAARQLWLQMQPPNPFGSCGAPLNYMIDNLPLTAVVRKIFIGSGDCALIDWRFMGMPMPFWTLLWYVLLGVWALLAVRARK
;
A
#
# COMPACT_ATOMS: atom_id res chain seq x y z
N MET A 1 5.53 0.08 12.38
CA MET A 1 5.57 -0.61 13.69
C MET A 1 6.79 -1.48 13.89
N MET A 2 7.19 -2.33 12.93
CA MET A 2 8.37 -3.20 13.10
C MET A 2 9.71 -2.45 13.28
N PHE A 3 9.88 -1.27 12.69
CA PHE A 3 11.07 -0.42 12.91
C PHE A 3 11.18 0.12 14.34
N LEU A 4 10.06 0.49 14.97
CA LEU A 4 10.01 0.99 16.34
C LEU A 4 10.37 -0.12 17.34
N LEU A 5 9.85 -1.33 17.12
CA LEU A 5 10.18 -2.50 17.93
C LEU A 5 11.66 -2.89 17.77
N GLY A 6 12.21 -2.85 16.55
CA GLY A 6 13.64 -3.11 16.32
C GLY A 6 14.57 -2.10 16.98
N ALA A 7 14.20 -0.82 16.98
CA ALA A 7 14.96 0.25 17.65
C ALA A 7 14.89 0.13 19.18
N LEU A 8 13.74 -0.23 19.73
CA LEU A 8 13.53 -0.33 21.18
C LEU A 8 14.15 -1.61 21.77
N HIS A 9 14.13 -2.74 21.05
CA HIS A 9 14.58 -4.03 21.57
C HIS A 9 16.09 -4.25 21.46
N ALA A 10 16.80 -3.46 20.63
CA ALA A 10 18.25 -3.50 20.37
C ALA A 10 18.94 -4.88 20.58
N PRO A 11 18.44 -5.98 19.97
CA PRO A 11 18.91 -7.32 20.32
C PRO A 11 20.30 -7.59 19.70
N ARG A 12 21.23 -8.10 20.51
CA ARG A 12 22.56 -8.51 20.05
C ARG A 12 22.46 -9.73 19.11
N ALA A 13 23.16 -9.65 17.96
CA ALA A 13 23.41 -10.72 17.00
C ALA A 13 22.19 -11.33 16.25
N ARG A 14 21.66 -12.48 16.67
CA ARG A 14 20.68 -13.28 15.89
C ARG A 14 19.31 -12.64 15.78
N GLY A 15 18.83 -11.99 16.84
CA GLY A 15 17.53 -11.30 16.83
C GLY A 15 17.46 -10.22 15.76
N ARG A 16 18.57 -9.49 15.52
CA ARG A 16 18.65 -8.44 14.51
C ARG A 16 18.31 -8.94 13.12
N TRP A 17 18.85 -10.10 12.72
CA TRP A 17 18.60 -10.70 11.41
C TRP A 17 17.12 -11.04 11.19
N ILE A 18 16.46 -11.60 12.21
CA ILE A 18 15.03 -11.93 12.17
C ILE A 18 14.20 -10.65 11.99
N TYR A 19 14.49 -9.61 12.78
CA TYR A 19 13.79 -8.33 12.65
C TYR A 19 14.01 -7.67 11.28
N THR A 20 15.24 -7.67 10.76
CA THR A 20 15.48 -7.13 9.41
C THR A 20 14.78 -7.94 8.33
N LEU A 21 14.78 -9.28 8.43
CA LEU A 21 14.09 -10.14 7.45
C LEU A 21 12.58 -9.82 7.43
N LEU A 22 11.98 -9.71 8.61
CA LEU A 22 10.54 -9.45 8.77
C LEU A 22 10.17 -8.05 8.23
N VAL A 23 11.03 -7.05 8.47
CA VAL A 23 10.89 -5.70 7.92
C VAL A 23 11.04 -5.70 6.40
N THR A 24 12.04 -6.38 5.85
CA THR A 24 12.23 -6.44 4.39
C THR A 24 11.08 -7.17 3.70
N VAL A 25 10.56 -8.25 4.28
CA VAL A 25 9.40 -8.97 3.74
C VAL A 25 8.17 -8.07 3.76
N ALA A 26 7.92 -7.38 4.88
CA ALA A 26 6.80 -6.43 4.97
C ALA A 26 6.94 -5.27 3.97
N ALA A 27 8.16 -4.76 3.76
CA ALA A 27 8.43 -3.70 2.79
C ALA A 27 8.21 -4.16 1.35
N VAL A 28 8.65 -5.38 0.99
CA VAL A 28 8.44 -5.95 -0.35
C VAL A 28 6.95 -6.20 -0.61
N LEU A 29 6.23 -6.77 0.36
CA LEU A 29 4.78 -6.98 0.23
C LEU A 29 4.03 -5.65 0.08
N GLY A 30 4.37 -4.65 0.90
CA GLY A 30 3.79 -3.31 0.83
C GLY A 30 4.08 -2.62 -0.50
N ALA A 31 5.31 -2.71 -1.00
CA ALA A 31 5.70 -2.19 -2.30
C ALA A 31 4.95 -2.90 -3.44
N GLY A 32 4.77 -4.22 -3.36
CA GLY A 32 4.00 -4.98 -4.35
C GLY A 32 2.54 -4.55 -4.44
N VAL A 33 1.89 -4.33 -3.29
CA VAL A 33 0.51 -3.83 -3.24
C VAL A 33 0.41 -2.40 -3.79
N ALA A 34 1.34 -1.52 -3.42
CA ALA A 34 1.36 -0.14 -3.91
C ALA A 34 1.63 -0.06 -5.42
N ALA A 35 2.54 -0.89 -5.94
CA ALA A 35 2.81 -1.01 -7.37
C ALA A 35 1.58 -1.56 -8.12
N ARG A 36 0.85 -2.52 -7.54
CA ARG A 36 -0.40 -3.02 -8.11
C ARG A 36 -1.48 -1.94 -8.17
N GLN A 37 -1.60 -1.11 -7.13
CA GLN A 37 -2.51 0.03 -7.12
C GLN A 37 -2.14 1.06 -8.20
N LEU A 38 -0.85 1.40 -8.33
CA LEU A 38 -0.39 2.31 -9.38
C LEU A 38 -0.63 1.76 -10.79
N TRP A 39 -0.41 0.45 -10.98
CA TRP A 39 -0.72 -0.24 -12.23
C TRP A 39 -2.20 -0.13 -12.60
N LEU A 40 -3.10 -0.29 -11.62
CA LEU A 40 -4.55 -0.15 -11.83
C LEU A 40 -4.95 1.30 -12.15
N GLN A 41 -4.26 2.29 -11.58
CA GLN A 41 -4.48 3.72 -11.88
C GLN A 41 -3.93 4.18 -13.23
N MET A 42 -2.91 3.50 -13.77
CA MET A 42 -2.35 3.81 -15.10
C MET A 42 -3.10 3.14 -16.26
N GLN A 43 -3.94 2.14 -15.96
CA GLN A 43 -4.69 1.43 -16.99
C GLN A 43 -5.79 2.35 -17.56
N PRO A 44 -6.03 2.36 -18.89
CA PRO A 44 -7.05 3.22 -19.50
C PRO A 44 -8.42 3.04 -18.84
N PRO A 45 -9.31 4.06 -18.90
CA PRO A 45 -10.63 4.02 -18.30
C PRO A 45 -11.47 2.92 -18.97
N ASN A 46 -11.33 1.69 -18.48
CA ASN A 46 -12.14 0.57 -18.86
C ASN A 46 -13.39 0.63 -17.98
N PRO A 47 -14.60 0.81 -18.54
CA PRO A 47 -15.80 1.12 -17.77
C PRO A 47 -16.16 0.07 -16.70
N PHE A 48 -15.60 -1.15 -16.78
CA PHE A 48 -15.83 -2.25 -15.83
C PHE A 48 -14.58 -3.09 -15.55
N GLY A 49 -13.40 -2.48 -15.47
CA GLY A 49 -12.15 -3.19 -15.16
C GLY A 49 -12.19 -4.00 -13.85
N SER A 50 -11.06 -4.63 -13.49
CA SER A 50 -10.93 -5.54 -12.33
C SER A 50 -11.35 -4.97 -10.96
N CYS A 51 -11.60 -3.65 -10.86
CA CYS A 51 -12.00 -2.98 -9.63
C CYS A 51 -13.52 -2.63 -9.57
N GLY A 52 -14.31 -2.90 -10.62
CA GLY A 52 -15.77 -2.67 -10.59
C GLY A 52 -16.18 -1.23 -10.90
N ALA A 53 -17.49 -0.96 -10.85
CA ALA A 53 -18.06 0.36 -11.19
C ALA A 53 -17.85 1.37 -10.05
N PRO A 54 -17.59 2.66 -10.36
CA PRO A 54 -17.37 3.68 -9.36
C PRO A 54 -18.63 3.92 -8.50
N LEU A 55 -18.44 4.35 -7.25
CA LEU A 55 -19.53 4.51 -6.28
C LEU A 55 -20.68 5.40 -6.79
N ASN A 56 -20.37 6.51 -7.47
CA ASN A 56 -21.38 7.42 -8.03
C ASN A 56 -22.28 6.71 -9.06
N TYR A 57 -21.70 5.88 -9.93
CA TYR A 57 -22.48 5.09 -10.89
C TYR A 57 -23.40 4.09 -10.19
N MET A 58 -22.95 3.50 -9.07
CA MET A 58 -23.79 2.60 -8.28
C MET A 58 -24.92 3.33 -7.57
N ILE A 59 -24.71 4.56 -7.10
CA ILE A 59 -25.78 5.37 -6.50
C ILE A 59 -26.84 5.73 -7.53
N ASP A 60 -26.42 6.08 -8.75
CA ASP A 60 -27.33 6.53 -9.82
C ASP A 60 -28.12 5.38 -10.46
N ASN A 61 -27.59 4.15 -10.46
CA ASN A 61 -28.15 3.02 -11.22
C ASN A 61 -28.52 1.77 -10.40
N LEU A 62 -28.09 1.65 -9.13
CA LEU A 62 -28.40 0.50 -8.27
C LEU A 62 -29.28 0.91 -7.08
N PRO A 63 -30.12 0.00 -6.55
CA PRO A 63 -30.92 0.28 -5.36
C PRO A 63 -30.01 0.60 -4.16
N LEU A 64 -30.37 1.64 -3.40
CA LEU A 64 -29.58 2.17 -2.27
C LEU A 64 -29.21 1.08 -1.24
N THR A 65 -30.05 0.05 -1.06
CA THR A 65 -29.77 -1.10 -0.19
C THR A 65 -28.54 -1.91 -0.63
N ALA A 66 -28.33 -2.06 -1.93
CA ALA A 66 -27.16 -2.75 -2.50
C ALA A 66 -25.91 -1.88 -2.45
N VAL A 67 -26.06 -0.56 -2.57
CA VAL A 67 -24.96 0.42 -2.45
C VAL A 67 -24.42 0.47 -1.03
N VAL A 68 -25.29 0.59 -0.03
CA VAL A 68 -24.90 0.62 1.39
C VAL A 68 -24.14 -0.65 1.77
N ARG A 69 -24.63 -1.83 1.36
CA ARG A 69 -23.93 -3.09 1.60
C ARG A 69 -22.55 -3.15 0.93
N LYS A 70 -22.40 -2.59 -0.27
CA LYS A 70 -21.11 -2.51 -0.97
C LYS A 70 -20.14 -1.53 -0.34
N ILE A 71 -20.61 -0.40 0.20
CA ILE A 71 -19.77 0.52 0.98
C ILE A 71 -19.19 -0.21 2.19
N PHE A 72 -20.00 -1.00 2.91
CA PHE A 72 -19.52 -1.76 4.07
C PHE A 72 -18.60 -2.95 3.72
N ILE A 73 -18.65 -3.47 2.49
CA ILE A 73 -17.75 -4.53 1.99
C ILE A 73 -16.49 -3.93 1.31
N GLY A 74 -16.49 -2.61 1.07
CA GLY A 74 -15.49 -1.87 0.31
C GLY A 74 -15.95 -1.66 -1.14
N SER A 75 -16.20 -0.41 -1.53
CA SER A 75 -16.39 -0.05 -2.95
C SER A 75 -15.04 -0.04 -3.65
N GLY A 76 -14.96 -0.71 -4.81
CA GLY A 76 -13.73 -0.85 -5.60
C GLY A 76 -13.41 0.39 -6.42
N ASP A 77 -13.17 1.51 -5.74
CA ASP A 77 -12.81 2.77 -6.36
C ASP A 77 -11.29 2.87 -6.61
N CYS A 78 -10.62 1.77 -7.03
CA CYS A 78 -9.16 1.72 -7.19
C CYS A 78 -8.60 2.78 -8.16
N ALA A 79 -9.43 3.22 -9.11
CA ALA A 79 -9.06 4.15 -10.16
C ALA A 79 -9.34 5.62 -9.81
N LEU A 80 -10.02 5.88 -8.68
CA LEU A 80 -10.25 7.26 -8.23
C LEU A 80 -8.99 7.80 -7.56
N ILE A 81 -8.48 8.90 -8.12
CA ILE A 81 -7.35 9.64 -7.56
C ILE A 81 -7.94 10.78 -6.71
N ASP A 82 -8.44 10.43 -5.52
CA ASP A 82 -9.07 11.39 -4.60
C ASP A 82 -8.03 12.33 -3.93
N TRP A 83 -6.76 11.92 -3.90
CA TRP A 83 -5.68 12.67 -3.29
C TRP A 83 -4.44 12.74 -4.18
N ARG A 84 -4.04 13.95 -4.55
CA ARG A 84 -2.79 14.25 -5.25
C ARG A 84 -1.94 15.16 -4.39
N PHE A 85 -0.77 14.68 -3.99
CA PHE A 85 0.22 15.52 -3.32
C PHE A 85 1.37 15.77 -4.29
N MET A 86 1.65 17.04 -4.58
CA MET A 86 2.68 17.47 -5.53
C MET A 86 2.49 16.87 -6.95
N GLY A 87 1.24 16.67 -7.36
CA GLY A 87 0.87 16.10 -8.66
C GLY A 87 0.92 14.57 -8.73
N MET A 88 1.37 13.87 -7.68
CA MET A 88 1.46 12.42 -7.62
C MET A 88 0.39 11.79 -6.71
N PRO A 89 -0.15 10.62 -7.06
CA PRO A 89 -1.20 9.97 -6.30
C PRO A 89 -0.66 9.31 -5.02
N MET A 90 -1.52 9.13 -4.02
CA MET A 90 -1.19 8.50 -2.73
C MET A 90 -0.37 7.18 -2.84
N PRO A 91 -0.71 6.23 -3.74
CA PRO A 91 0.03 4.97 -3.90
C PRO A 91 1.49 5.15 -4.34
N PHE A 92 1.82 6.25 -5.03
CA PHE A 92 3.20 6.53 -5.40
C PHE A 92 4.05 6.86 -4.17
N TRP A 93 3.51 7.69 -3.27
CA TRP A 93 4.19 8.07 -2.03
C TRP A 93 4.35 6.88 -1.09
N THR A 94 3.34 6.01 -0.98
CA THR A 94 3.47 4.79 -0.16
C THR A 94 4.52 3.84 -0.73
N LEU A 95 4.59 3.66 -2.06
CA LEU A 95 5.64 2.89 -2.72
C LEU A 95 7.03 3.44 -2.40
N LEU A 96 7.22 4.77 -2.49
CA LEU A 96 8.47 5.43 -2.16
C LEU A 96 8.90 5.16 -0.72
N TRP A 97 7.98 5.27 0.24
CA TRP A 97 8.26 4.99 1.64
C TRP A 97 8.61 3.52 1.90
N TYR A 98 7.93 2.57 1.25
CA TYR A 98 8.28 1.15 1.38
C TYR A 98 9.69 0.85 0.86
N VAL A 99 10.09 1.47 -0.25
CA VAL A 99 11.45 1.33 -0.80
C VAL A 99 12.48 1.96 0.13
N LEU A 100 12.28 3.20 0.58
CA LEU A 100 13.20 3.91 1.48
C LEU A 100 13.40 3.15 2.79
N LEU A 101 12.30 2.70 3.40
CA LEU A 101 12.35 1.92 4.64
C LEU A 101 13.02 0.56 4.42
N GLY A 102 12.73 -0.14 3.32
CA GLY A 102 13.38 -1.39 2.96
C GLY A 102 14.90 -1.25 2.80
N VAL A 103 15.35 -0.22 2.08
CA VAL A 103 16.78 0.11 1.93
C VAL A 103 17.40 0.47 3.28
N TRP A 104 16.71 1.27 4.10
CA TRP A 104 17.22 1.65 5.41
C TRP A 104 17.37 0.46 6.35
N ALA A 105 16.46 -0.51 6.31
CA ALA A 105 16.59 -1.76 7.08
C ALA A 105 17.84 -2.56 6.68
N LEU A 106 18.14 -2.64 5.39
CA LEU A 106 19.34 -3.29 4.87
C LEU A 106 20.62 -2.56 5.28
N LEU A 107 20.62 -1.22 5.18
CA LEU A 107 21.74 -0.38 5.61
C LEU A 107 21.98 -0.49 7.12
N ALA A 108 20.92 -0.51 7.94
CA ALA A 108 21.03 -0.64 9.39
C ALA A 108 21.68 -1.97 9.82
N VAL A 109 21.44 -3.05 9.08
CA VAL A 109 22.13 -4.33 9.31
C VAL A 109 23.59 -4.30 8.89
N ARG A 110 23.94 -3.54 7.84
CA ARG A 110 25.28 -3.49 7.24
C ARG A 110 26.22 -2.49 7.92
N ALA A 111 25.71 -1.35 8.40
CA ALA A 111 26.48 -0.30 9.06
C ALA A 111 26.95 -0.65 10.48
N ARG A 112 26.51 -1.80 11.01
CA ARG A 112 26.82 -2.29 12.36
C ARG A 112 27.40 -3.72 12.30
N LYS A 113 28.05 -4.06 11.20
CA LYS A 113 29.08 -5.12 11.12
C LYS A 113 30.41 -4.49 11.55
#